data_AF-A0A0C1TVJ8-F1
#
_entry.id   AF-A0A0C1TVJ8-F1
#
_cell.length_a   1.000
_cell.length_b   1.000
_cell.length_c   1.000
_cell.angle_alpha   90.00
_cell.angle_beta   90.00
_cell.angle_gamma   90.00
#
_symmetry.space_group_name_H-M   'P 1'
#
loop_
_entity.id
_entity.type
_entity.pdbx_description
1 polymer ?
#
loop_
_entity_poly.entity_id
_entity_poly.type
_entity_poly.pdbx_seq_one_letter_code
_entity_poly.pdbx_strand_id
1 'polypeptide(L)'
;MSIFPTFTDEDIKVIEEVENELNTNEEIPREYAWDFQKNEFILKDGKFIVVEGLEALNIWIRKALITERYRYLAYTTDYGSEIESLVGKNYSKELTKSEIKRFLKEALEINPHIKGISDIDVLSYKDKITVNFKIETDLGEVKVSV
;
A
#
# COMPACT_ATOMS: atom_id res chain seq x y z
N MET A 1 -21.42 26.36 -34.97
CA MET A 1 -20.99 24.95 -35.12
C MET A 1 -19.93 24.68 -34.07
N SER A 2 -20.06 23.58 -33.32
CA SER A 2 -19.07 23.17 -32.32
C SER A 2 -17.77 22.78 -33.02
N ILE A 3 -16.65 23.33 -32.54
CA ILE A 3 -15.28 23.02 -32.99
C ILE A 3 -14.61 21.93 -32.13
N PHE A 4 -15.38 21.31 -31.22
CA PHE A 4 -14.86 20.22 -30.42
C PHE A 4 -14.92 18.91 -31.21
N PRO A 5 -13.85 18.12 -31.22
CA PRO A 5 -13.86 16.80 -31.84
C PRO A 5 -14.95 15.94 -31.18
N THR A 6 -15.79 15.31 -32.01
CA THR A 6 -16.74 14.31 -31.57
C THR A 6 -16.01 12.97 -31.50
N PHE A 7 -15.80 12.47 -30.28
CA PHE A 7 -15.31 11.11 -30.08
C PHE A 7 -16.34 10.13 -30.62
N THR A 8 -15.91 9.23 -31.51
CA THR A 8 -16.72 8.13 -32.02
C THR A 8 -16.68 6.96 -31.04
N ASP A 9 -17.63 6.04 -31.15
CA ASP A 9 -17.63 4.81 -30.34
C ASP A 9 -16.37 3.95 -30.60
N GLU A 10 -15.77 4.07 -31.79
CA GLU A 10 -14.49 3.46 -32.13
C GLU A 10 -13.33 4.13 -31.38
N ASP A 11 -13.33 5.46 -31.26
CA ASP A 11 -12.32 6.19 -30.47
C ASP A 11 -12.40 5.82 -28.99
N ILE A 12 -13.61 5.69 -28.43
CA ILE A 12 -13.82 5.26 -27.04
C ILE A 12 -13.31 3.84 -26.84
N LYS A 13 -13.61 2.93 -27.77
CA LYS A 13 -13.17 1.54 -27.69
C LYS A 13 -11.65 1.39 -27.79
N VAL A 14 -10.99 2.19 -28.62
CA VAL A 14 -9.52 2.22 -28.70
C VAL A 14 -8.91 2.72 -27.39
N ILE A 15 -9.52 3.73 -26.75
CA ILE A 15 -9.07 4.20 -25.43
C ILE A 15 -9.23 3.10 -24.38
N GLU A 16 -10.38 2.42 -24.34
CA GLU A 16 -10.63 1.30 -23.41
C GLU A 16 -9.70 0.10 -23.66
N GLU A 17 -9.39 -0.23 -24.92
CA GLU A 17 -8.45 -1.30 -25.26
C GLU A 17 -7.01 -0.95 -24.83
N VAL A 18 -6.58 0.29 -25.02
CA VAL A 18 -5.25 0.77 -24.58
C VAL A 18 -5.14 0.81 -23.05
N GLU A 19 -6.19 1.24 -22.34
CA GLU A 19 -6.22 1.19 -20.87
C GLU A 19 -6.15 -0.26 -20.35
N ASN A 20 -6.82 -1.19 -21.03
CA ASN A 20 -6.78 -2.61 -20.65
C ASN A 20 -5.42 -3.28 -20.93
N GLU A 21 -4.74 -2.94 -22.04
CA GLU A 21 -3.38 -3.43 -22.32
C GLU A 21 -2.34 -2.89 -21.30
N LEU A 22 -2.51 -1.64 -20.84
CA LEU A 22 -1.70 -1.08 -19.74
C LEU A 22 -1.94 -1.79 -18.40
N ASN A 23 -3.15 -2.29 -18.16
CA ASN A 23 -3.55 -2.97 -16.91
C ASN A 23 -3.28 -4.49 -16.91
N THR A 24 -2.89 -5.10 -18.04
CA THR A 24 -2.75 -6.56 -18.18
C THR A 24 -1.32 -7.07 -17.99
N ASN A 25 -0.35 -6.18 -17.79
CA ASN A 25 0.98 -6.52 -17.29
C ASN A 25 1.01 -6.26 -15.77
N GLU A 26 0.25 -7.04 -14.98
CA GLU A 26 0.46 -7.09 -13.53
C GLU A 26 1.84 -7.76 -13.29
N GLU A 27 2.89 -6.96 -13.38
CA GLU A 27 4.27 -7.38 -13.11
C GLU A 27 4.33 -7.96 -11.70
N ILE A 28 4.94 -9.13 -11.55
CA ILE A 28 5.09 -9.78 -10.23
C ILE A 28 5.76 -8.77 -9.29
N PRO A 29 5.21 -8.48 -8.08
CA PRO A 29 5.82 -7.56 -7.14
C PRO A 29 7.24 -7.98 -6.80
N ARG A 30 8.18 -7.04 -6.78
CA ARG A 30 9.58 -7.29 -6.42
C ARG A 30 10.08 -6.23 -5.45
N GLU A 31 10.74 -6.68 -4.39
CA GLU A 31 11.33 -5.80 -3.37
C GLU A 31 12.67 -6.36 -2.92
N TYR A 32 13.49 -5.50 -2.32
CA TYR A 32 14.69 -5.96 -1.64
C TYR A 32 14.32 -6.62 -0.31
N ALA A 33 14.85 -7.81 -0.08
CA ALA A 33 14.63 -8.57 1.15
C ALA A 33 14.98 -7.72 2.39
N TRP A 34 14.07 -7.69 3.36
CA TRP A 34 14.16 -6.84 4.54
C TRP A 34 13.94 -7.63 5.82
N ASP A 35 14.82 -7.46 6.80
CA ASP A 35 14.65 -7.99 8.15
C ASP A 35 13.91 -6.93 9.00
N PHE A 36 12.63 -7.15 9.28
CA PHE A 36 11.81 -6.22 10.07
C PHE A 36 12.21 -6.14 11.55
N GLN A 37 12.87 -7.17 12.08
CA GLN A 37 13.31 -7.17 13.49
C GLN A 37 14.56 -6.33 13.67
N LYS A 38 15.49 -6.43 12.73
CA LYS A 38 16.76 -5.67 12.73
C LYS A 38 16.67 -4.34 12.01
N ASN A 39 15.63 -4.16 11.20
CA ASN A 39 15.43 -2.99 10.36
C ASN A 39 16.58 -2.77 9.35
N GLU A 40 17.00 -3.83 8.67
CA GLU A 40 18.10 -3.83 7.70
C GLU A 40 17.80 -4.70 6.47
N PHE A 41 18.52 -4.46 5.36
CA PHE A 41 18.46 -5.33 4.19
C PHE A 41 19.09 -6.69 4.47
N ILE A 42 18.47 -7.75 3.97
CA ILE A 42 19.06 -9.09 3.99
C ILE A 42 20.02 -9.19 2.81
N LEU A 43 21.30 -9.43 3.12
CA LEU A 43 22.37 -9.54 2.14
C LEU A 43 22.88 -10.97 2.03
N LYS A 44 23.26 -11.38 0.82
CA LYS A 44 24.01 -12.62 0.56
C LYS A 44 25.34 -12.26 -0.09
N ASP A 45 26.45 -12.59 0.57
CA ASP A 45 27.81 -12.27 0.12
C ASP A 45 28.01 -10.77 -0.20
N GLY A 46 27.42 -9.90 0.62
CA GLY A 46 27.46 -8.44 0.44
C GLY A 46 26.55 -7.88 -0.67
N LYS A 47 25.71 -8.72 -1.30
CA LYS A 47 24.77 -8.31 -2.35
C LYS A 47 23.34 -8.32 -1.84
N PHE A 48 22.53 -7.38 -2.33
CA PHE A 48 21.10 -7.35 -2.06
C PHE A 48 20.40 -8.58 -2.62
N ILE A 49 19.44 -9.09 -1.87
CA ILE A 49 18.54 -10.15 -2.29
C ILE A 49 17.23 -9.49 -2.75
N VAL A 50 16.72 -9.91 -3.91
CA VAL A 50 15.38 -9.54 -4.38
C VAL A 50 14.44 -10.68 -4.06
N VAL A 51 13.30 -10.36 -3.47
CA VAL A 51 12.18 -11.28 -3.23
C VAL A 51 11.02 -10.89 -4.13
N GLU A 52 10.12 -11.84 -4.40
CA GLU A 52 9.03 -11.65 -5.35
C GLU A 52 7.68 -12.10 -4.76
N GLY A 53 6.58 -11.69 -5.38
CA GLY A 53 5.23 -12.13 -5.04
C GLY A 53 4.77 -11.65 -3.65
N LEU A 54 4.18 -12.56 -2.85
CA LEU A 54 3.61 -12.21 -1.54
C LEU A 54 4.65 -11.69 -0.53
N GLU A 55 5.90 -12.15 -0.62
CA GLU A 55 6.97 -11.68 0.26
C GLU A 55 7.34 -10.22 -0.05
N ALA A 56 7.51 -9.90 -1.33
CA ALA A 56 7.74 -8.54 -1.78
C ALA A 56 6.56 -7.63 -1.42
N LEU A 57 5.33 -8.10 -1.61
CA LEU A 57 4.14 -7.34 -1.28
C LEU A 57 4.05 -7.03 0.22
N ASN A 58 4.37 -7.99 1.10
CA ASN A 58 4.43 -7.76 2.54
C ASN A 58 5.47 -6.68 2.92
N ILE A 59 6.62 -6.64 2.22
CA ILE A 59 7.62 -5.58 2.39
C ILE A 59 7.06 -4.23 1.95
N TRP A 60 6.44 -4.17 0.78
CA TRP A 60 5.82 -2.96 0.26
C TRP A 60 4.75 -2.41 1.21
N ILE A 61 3.86 -3.28 1.71
CA ILE A 61 2.76 -2.94 2.64
C ILE A 61 3.33 -2.30 3.90
N ARG A 62 4.32 -2.96 4.54
CA ARG A 62 4.92 -2.46 5.78
C ARG A 62 5.61 -1.12 5.55
N LYS A 63 6.32 -0.98 4.44
CA LYS A 63 6.99 0.26 4.05
C LYS A 63 6.00 1.40 3.81
N ALA A 64 4.88 1.13 3.13
CA ALA A 64 3.82 2.11 2.88
C ALA A 64 3.19 2.60 4.20
N LEU A 65 2.99 1.71 5.18
CA LEU A 65 2.41 2.10 6.47
C LEU A 65 3.35 2.92 7.34
N ILE A 66 4.65 2.62 7.37
CA ILE A 66 5.63 3.35 8.20
C ILE A 66 6.17 4.62 7.54
N THR A 67 5.94 4.80 6.24
CA THR A 67 6.38 6.00 5.52
C THR A 67 5.34 7.09 5.70
N GLU A 68 5.71 8.20 6.33
CA GLU A 68 4.83 9.36 6.43
C GLU A 68 4.57 9.97 5.05
N ARG A 69 3.29 10.06 4.68
CA ARG A 69 2.81 10.63 3.43
C ARG A 69 3.21 12.11 3.33
N TYR A 70 3.52 12.58 2.11
CA TYR A 70 3.95 13.96 1.80
C TYR A 70 5.29 14.42 2.40
N ARG A 71 5.98 13.58 3.19
CA ARG A 71 7.23 13.97 3.85
C ARG A 71 8.45 13.91 2.92
N TYR A 72 8.50 12.92 2.03
CA TYR A 72 9.70 12.63 1.23
C TYR A 72 9.44 12.80 -0.26
N LEU A 73 10.31 13.56 -0.93
CA LEU A 73 10.26 13.79 -2.38
C LEU A 73 10.49 12.51 -3.22
N ALA A 74 11.02 11.46 -2.61
CA ALA A 74 11.25 10.18 -3.28
C ALA A 74 9.96 9.40 -3.57
N TYR A 75 8.83 9.80 -2.96
CA TYR A 75 7.55 9.13 -3.07
C TYR A 75 6.51 10.01 -3.76
N THR A 76 5.53 9.36 -4.38
CA THR A 76 4.33 10.03 -4.90
C THR A 76 3.49 10.58 -3.75
N THR A 77 2.55 11.48 -4.06
CA THR A 77 1.62 12.02 -3.07
C THR A 77 0.71 10.97 -2.47
N ASP A 78 0.44 9.89 -3.21
CA ASP A 78 -0.48 8.84 -2.78
C ASP A 78 0.20 7.78 -1.91
N TYR A 79 1.54 7.67 -1.99
CA TYR A 79 2.32 6.70 -1.24
C TYR A 79 2.60 7.14 0.20
N GLY A 80 2.52 6.17 1.12
CA GLY A 80 2.69 6.39 2.55
C GLY A 80 1.37 6.43 3.29
N SER A 81 1.44 6.57 4.61
CA SER A 81 0.29 6.75 5.50
C SER A 81 0.42 8.04 6.32
N GLU A 82 -0.68 8.48 6.90
CA GLU A 82 -0.72 9.63 7.83
C GLU A 82 -0.86 9.16 9.29
N ILE A 83 -0.49 7.90 9.58
CA ILE A 83 -0.64 7.30 10.92
C ILE A 83 0.24 8.04 11.95
N GLU A 84 1.43 8.51 11.57
CA GLU A 84 2.33 9.25 12.48
C GLU A 84 1.68 10.58 12.95
N SER A 85 0.82 11.19 12.13
CA SER A 85 0.11 12.44 12.45
C SER A 85 -0.82 12.34 13.67
N LEU A 86 -1.22 11.11 14.05
CA LEU A 86 -2.04 10.83 15.23
C LEU A 86 -1.22 10.87 16.54
N VAL A 87 0.11 10.76 16.46
CA VAL A 87 0.99 10.77 17.62
C VAL A 87 0.91 12.14 18.31
N GLY A 88 0.69 12.13 19.64
CA GLY A 88 0.57 13.34 20.44
C GLY A 88 -0.75 14.09 20.31
N LYS A 89 -1.74 13.55 19.58
CA LYS A 89 -3.10 14.10 19.52
C LYS A 89 -3.92 13.63 20.72
N ASN A 90 -4.72 14.55 21.29
CA ASN A 90 -5.65 14.25 22.37
C ASN A 90 -6.99 13.73 21.84
N TYR A 91 -6.97 12.66 21.05
CA TYR A 91 -8.17 11.99 20.56
C TYR A 91 -8.65 10.90 21.52
N SER A 92 -9.93 10.55 21.44
CA SER A 92 -10.42 9.34 22.11
C SER A 92 -9.78 8.09 21.49
N LYS A 93 -9.76 6.99 22.24
CA LYS A 93 -9.21 5.72 21.73
C LYS A 93 -10.02 5.23 20.53
N GLU A 94 -11.32 5.40 20.57
CA GLU A 94 -12.26 5.01 19.52
C GLU A 94 -12.01 5.81 18.24
N LEU A 95 -11.82 7.13 18.36
CA LEU A 95 -11.50 7.99 17.23
C LEU A 95 -10.14 7.63 16.63
N THR A 96 -9.12 7.45 17.48
CA THR A 96 -7.77 7.03 17.03
C THR A 96 -7.83 5.71 16.25
N LYS A 97 -8.58 4.73 16.75
CA LYS A 97 -8.77 3.44 16.07
C LYS A 97 -9.48 3.60 14.72
N SER A 98 -10.48 4.47 14.64
CA SER A 98 -11.19 4.76 13.39
C SER A 98 -10.27 5.40 12.35
N GLU A 99 -9.46 6.38 12.77
CA GLU A 99 -8.52 7.06 11.88
C GLU A 99 -7.41 6.13 11.39
N ILE A 100 -6.87 5.26 12.26
CA ILE A 100 -5.90 4.23 11.85
C ILE A 100 -6.49 3.32 10.77
N LYS A 101 -7.75 2.87 10.94
CA LYS A 101 -8.42 2.02 9.95
C LYS A 101 -8.58 2.75 8.61
N ARG A 102 -8.94 4.03 8.65
CA ARG A 102 -9.09 4.87 7.46
C ARG A 102 -7.74 5.04 6.75
N PHE A 103 -6.71 5.50 7.45
CA PHE A 103 -5.38 5.71 6.89
C PHE A 103 -4.73 4.44 6.37
N LEU A 104 -4.94 3.31 7.06
CA LEU A 104 -4.45 2.00 6.60
C LEU A 104 -5.05 1.63 5.23
N LYS A 105 -6.35 1.82 5.05
CA LYS A 105 -7.00 1.55 3.75
C LYS A 105 -6.50 2.48 2.67
N GLU A 106 -6.52 3.79 2.94
CA GLU A 106 -6.04 4.80 1.99
C GLU A 106 -4.57 4.61 1.58
N ALA A 107 -3.73 4.08 2.47
CA ALA A 107 -2.31 3.84 2.17
C ALA A 107 -2.07 2.57 1.35
N LEU A 108 -2.96 1.58 1.43
CA LEU A 108 -2.75 0.26 0.85
C LEU A 108 -3.58 0.01 -0.41
N GLU A 109 -4.79 0.55 -0.51
CA GLU A 109 -5.70 0.37 -1.67
C GLU A 109 -5.16 1.02 -2.96
N ILE A 110 -4.08 1.81 -2.89
CA ILE A 110 -3.39 2.34 -4.07
C ILE A 110 -2.61 1.26 -4.84
N ASN A 111 -2.32 0.12 -4.21
CA ASN A 111 -1.53 -0.93 -4.83
C ASN A 111 -2.43 -1.83 -5.71
N PRO A 112 -2.12 -2.01 -7.00
CA PRO A 112 -2.99 -2.76 -7.93
C PRO A 112 -3.19 -4.23 -7.53
N HIS A 113 -2.23 -4.82 -6.81
CA HIS A 113 -2.31 -6.21 -6.34
C HIS A 113 -3.25 -6.37 -5.14
N ILE A 114 -3.53 -5.29 -4.39
CA ILE A 114 -4.40 -5.34 -3.21
C ILE A 114 -5.86 -5.22 -3.67
N LYS A 115 -6.62 -6.32 -3.50
CA LYS A 115 -8.03 -6.39 -3.88
C LYS A 115 -8.97 -6.13 -2.69
N GLY A 116 -8.48 -6.28 -1.46
CA GLY A 116 -9.27 -6.01 -0.27
C GLY A 116 -8.49 -6.08 1.04
N ILE A 117 -9.04 -5.46 2.08
CA ILE A 117 -8.49 -5.45 3.44
C ILE A 117 -9.60 -5.81 4.42
N SER A 118 -9.37 -6.87 5.20
CA SER A 118 -10.33 -7.46 6.13
C SER A 118 -9.71 -7.72 7.50
N ASP A 119 -10.56 -8.11 8.47
CA ASP A 119 -10.15 -8.50 9.82
C ASP A 119 -9.25 -7.48 10.55
N ILE A 120 -9.54 -6.19 10.40
CA ILE A 120 -8.73 -5.11 10.99
C ILE A 120 -8.99 -4.97 12.49
N ASP A 121 -8.02 -5.41 13.28
CA ASP A 121 -7.94 -5.26 14.72
C ASP A 121 -6.87 -4.25 15.12
N VAL A 122 -7.23 -3.34 16.03
CA VAL A 122 -6.35 -2.28 16.51
C VAL A 122 -6.23 -2.41 18.02
N LEU A 123 -5.06 -2.91 18.44
CA LEU A 123 -4.68 -3.11 19.82
C LEU A 123 -3.86 -1.92 20.30
N SER A 124 -4.17 -1.44 21.50
CA SER A 124 -3.41 -0.37 22.14
C SER A 124 -2.96 -0.87 23.50
N TYR A 125 -1.64 -0.83 23.73
CA TYR A 125 -1.03 -1.19 25.00
C TYR A 125 0.04 -0.16 25.36
N LYS A 126 -0.21 0.57 26.46
CA LYS A 126 0.60 1.72 26.87
C LYS A 126 0.75 2.70 25.70
N ASP A 127 1.99 2.99 25.31
CA ASP A 127 2.35 3.94 24.26
C ASP A 127 2.55 3.25 22.90
N LYS A 128 2.13 1.99 22.77
CA LYS A 128 2.21 1.21 21.53
C LYS A 128 0.83 0.91 20.99
N ILE A 129 0.71 1.05 19.67
CA ILE A 129 -0.44 0.60 18.90
C ILE A 129 0.07 -0.51 17.98
N THR A 130 -0.67 -1.61 17.94
CA THR A 130 -0.43 -2.70 17.01
C THR A 130 -1.67 -2.90 16.17
N VAL A 131 -1.48 -2.98 14.86
CA VAL A 131 -2.56 -3.18 13.89
C VAL A 131 -2.39 -4.54 13.24
N ASN A 132 -3.38 -5.40 13.44
CA ASN A 132 -3.44 -6.70 12.81
C ASN A 132 -4.53 -6.67 11.75
N PHE A 133 -4.24 -7.19 10.57
CA PHE A 133 -5.18 -7.19 9.46
C PHE A 133 -4.81 -8.25 8.43
N LYS A 134 -5.78 -8.56 7.59
CA LYS A 134 -5.66 -9.49 6.48
C LYS A 134 -5.80 -8.71 5.18
N ILE A 135 -4.97 -9.07 4.21
CA ILE A 135 -4.95 -8.48 2.88
C ILE A 135 -5.26 -9.58 1.88
N GLU A 136 -6.24 -9.29 1.03
CA GLU A 136 -6.65 -10.13 -0.08
C GLU A 136 -6.02 -9.56 -1.35
N THR A 137 -5.29 -10.41 -2.06
CA THR A 137 -4.51 -10.03 -3.25
C THR A 137 -4.78 -10.99 -4.39
N ASP A 138 -4.47 -10.58 -5.61
CA ASP A 138 -4.42 -11.43 -6.80
C ASP A 138 -3.46 -12.64 -6.66
N LEU A 139 -2.45 -12.51 -5.80
CA LEU A 139 -1.43 -13.53 -5.54
C LEU A 139 -1.76 -14.45 -4.34
N GLY A 140 -2.81 -14.14 -3.57
CA GLY A 140 -3.20 -14.88 -2.36
C GLY A 140 -3.46 -13.98 -1.15
N GLU A 141 -3.41 -14.58 0.04
CA GLU A 141 -3.69 -13.88 1.30
C GLU A 141 -2.40 -13.56 2.06
N VAL A 142 -2.31 -12.34 2.60
CA VAL A 142 -1.22 -11.91 3.49
C VAL A 142 -1.80 -11.49 4.84
N LYS A 143 -1.25 -12.03 5.92
CA LYS A 143 -1.55 -11.58 7.29
C LYS A 143 -0.44 -10.65 7.76
N VAL A 144 -0.81 -9.44 8.14
CA VAL A 144 0.16 -8.40 8.53
C VAL A 144 -0.13 -7.95 9.96
N SER A 145 0.96 -7.77 10.71
CA SER A 145 0.99 -7.22 12.06
C SER A 145 2.09 -6.17 12.12
N VAL A 146 1.69 -4.90 12.33
CA VAL A 146 2.58 -3.73 12.39
C VAL A 146 2.38 -2.96 13.68
#